data_AF-A0A6J1AV28-F1
#
_entry.id   AF-A0A6J1AV28-F1
#
_cell.length_a   1.000
_cell.length_b   1.000
_cell.length_c   1.000
_cell.angle_alpha   90.00
_cell.angle_beta   90.00
_cell.angle_gamma   90.00
#
_symmetry.space_group_name_H-M   'P 1'
#
loop_
_entity.id
_entity.type
_entity.pdbx_description
1 polymer ?
#
loop_
_entity_poly.entity_id
_entity_poly.type
_entity_poly.pdbx_seq_one_letter_code
_entity_poly.pdbx_strand_id
1 'polypeptide(L)'
;MDELLERGANIDARTKGACGWTPLHTAAKERKKEAVKFLIENGAFLPDDINDSRFNPPLHYCPGLEWAYEEMKRLQRDNLSAGETSYSSESL
;
A
#
# COMPACT_ATOMS: atom_id res chain seq x y z
N MET A 1 -9.63 -9.20 7.17
CA MET A 1 -8.18 -9.37 6.90
C MET A 1 -7.36 -8.85 8.10
N ASP A 2 -8.02 -8.08 8.98
CA ASP A 2 -7.52 -7.46 10.22
C ASP A 2 -7.10 -8.44 11.31
N GLU A 3 -7.78 -9.60 11.43
CA GLU A 3 -7.49 -10.58 12.48
C GLU A 3 -6.02 -11.04 12.49
N LEU A 4 -5.36 -11.09 11.32
CA LEU A 4 -3.94 -11.44 11.24
C LEU A 4 -3.04 -10.32 11.77
N LEU A 5 -3.36 -9.06 11.45
CA LEU A 5 -2.60 -7.90 11.93
C LEU A 5 -2.79 -7.73 13.46
N GLU A 6 -4.01 -7.93 13.96
CA GLU A 6 -4.32 -7.91 15.39
C GLU A 6 -3.57 -9.00 16.17
N ARG A 7 -3.33 -10.16 15.55
CA ARG A 7 -2.52 -11.25 16.09
C ARG A 7 -1.01 -11.03 15.94
N GLY A 8 -0.58 -9.85 15.50
CA GLY A 8 0.84 -9.46 15.40
C GLY A 8 1.53 -9.89 14.12
N ALA A 9 0.78 -10.19 13.05
CA ALA A 9 1.40 -10.39 11.73
C ALA A 9 2.09 -9.10 11.28
N ASN A 10 3.35 -9.24 10.83
CA ASN A 10 4.09 -8.11 10.28
C ASN A 10 3.61 -7.82 8.85
N ILE A 11 3.00 -6.65 8.64
CA ILE A 11 2.47 -6.20 7.36
C ILE A 11 3.56 -6.04 6.28
N ASP A 12 4.80 -5.79 6.71
CA ASP A 12 5.98 -5.62 5.86
C ASP A 12 6.90 -6.85 5.89
N ALA A 13 6.38 -8.01 6.30
CA ALA A 13 7.17 -9.24 6.34
C ALA A 13 7.81 -9.55 4.97
N ARG A 14 9.14 -9.69 4.93
CA ARG A 14 9.87 -9.97 3.70
C ARG A 14 10.12 -11.46 3.52
N THR A 15 9.91 -11.97 2.31
CA THR A 15 10.32 -13.33 1.96
C THR A 15 11.84 -13.46 1.98
N LYS A 16 12.33 -14.67 2.27
CA LYS A 16 13.76 -15.00 2.13
C LYS A 16 14.07 -15.16 0.64
N GLY A 17 14.82 -14.23 0.05
CA GLY A 17 15.19 -14.27 -1.37
C GLY A 17 15.76 -12.94 -1.87
N ALA A 18 16.31 -12.95 -3.09
CA ALA A 18 17.03 -11.81 -3.67
C ALA A 18 16.21 -10.52 -3.81
N CYS A 19 14.88 -10.63 -3.90
CA CYS A 19 13.96 -9.49 -4.06
C CYS A 19 13.12 -9.18 -2.82
N GLY A 20 13.17 -10.00 -1.75
CA GLY A 20 12.52 -9.75 -0.46
C GLY A 20 11.06 -9.28 -0.55
N TRP A 21 10.17 -10.12 -1.10
CA TRP A 21 8.76 -9.78 -1.37
C TRP A 21 7.98 -9.53 -0.08
N THR A 22 7.04 -8.58 -0.13
CA THR A 22 6.11 -8.28 0.97
C THR A 22 4.74 -8.89 0.67
N PRO A 23 3.82 -8.94 1.64
CA PRO A 23 2.41 -9.26 1.38
C PRO A 23 1.82 -8.40 0.26
N LEU A 24 2.20 -7.12 0.18
CA LEU A 24 1.75 -6.18 -0.85
C LEU A 24 2.25 -6.58 -2.25
N HIS A 25 3.53 -6.95 -2.40
CA HIS A 25 4.06 -7.48 -3.66
C HIS A 25 3.30 -8.74 -4.11
N THR A 26 3.00 -9.63 -3.16
CA THR A 26 2.24 -10.86 -3.45
C THR A 26 0.82 -10.53 -3.90
N ALA A 27 0.11 -9.64 -3.20
CA ALA A 27 -1.23 -9.21 -3.55
C ALA A 27 -1.27 -8.53 -4.93
N ALA A 28 -0.29 -7.68 -5.24
CA ALA A 28 -0.14 -7.00 -6.52
C ALA A 28 0.08 -8.00 -7.67
N LYS A 29 1.02 -8.94 -7.52
CA LYS A 29 1.30 -9.99 -8.51
C LYS A 29 0.07 -10.86 -8.78
N GLU A 30 -0.67 -11.23 -7.74
CA GLU A 30 -1.88 -12.06 -7.82
C GLU A 30 -3.14 -11.24 -8.19
N ARG A 31 -2.99 -9.94 -8.50
CA ARG A 31 -4.05 -9.00 -8.89
C ARG A 31 -5.22 -8.93 -7.90
N LYS A 32 -4.93 -9.08 -6.61
CA LYS A 32 -5.91 -9.04 -5.51
C LYS A 32 -6.12 -7.59 -5.07
N LYS A 33 -7.00 -6.89 -5.78
CA LYS A 33 -7.22 -5.45 -5.58
C LYS A 33 -7.63 -5.09 -4.16
N GLU A 34 -8.54 -5.88 -3.60
CA GLU A 34 -9.06 -5.71 -2.25
C GLU A 34 -7.95 -5.90 -1.21
N ALA A 35 -7.07 -6.89 -1.43
CA ALA A 35 -5.94 -7.14 -0.54
C ALA A 35 -4.88 -6.03 -0.62
N VAL A 36 -4.59 -5.51 -1.82
CA VAL A 36 -3.68 -4.37 -1.99
C VAL A 36 -4.23 -3.12 -1.30
N LYS A 37 -5.50 -2.78 -1.54
CA LYS A 37 -6.15 -1.64 -0.89
C LYS A 37 -6.08 -1.78 0.63
N PHE A 38 -6.48 -2.94 1.15
CA PHE A 38 -6.41 -3.25 2.57
C PHE A 38 -5.01 -3.04 3.16
N LEU A 39 -3.98 -3.56 2.47
CA LEU A 39 -2.60 -3.45 2.92
C LEU A 39 -2.13 -1.99 2.93
N ILE A 40 -2.44 -1.21 1.89
CA ILE A 40 -2.09 0.22 1.83
C ILE A 40 -2.81 1.02 2.92
N GLU A 41 -4.11 0.79 3.13
CA GLU A 41 -4.89 1.43 4.19
C GLU A 41 -4.36 1.11 5.59
N ASN A 42 -3.79 -0.08 5.78
CA ASN A 42 -3.15 -0.51 7.03
C ASN A 42 -1.66 -0.13 7.12
N GLY A 43 -1.15 0.70 6.22
CA GLY A 43 0.20 1.27 6.31
C GLY A 43 1.32 0.36 5.81
N ALA A 44 1.03 -0.59 4.91
CA ALA A 44 2.07 -1.37 4.24
C ALA A 44 3.06 -0.44 3.51
N PHE A 45 4.35 -0.70 3.68
CA PHE A 45 5.39 0.10 3.07
C PHE A 45 5.42 -0.09 1.55
N LEU A 46 5.34 1.03 0.82
CA LEU A 46 5.60 1.12 -0.60
C LEU A 46 6.47 2.36 -0.85
N PRO A 47 7.67 2.23 -1.43
CA PRO A 47 8.55 3.39 -1.66
C PRO A 47 7.96 4.29 -2.75
N ASP A 48 8.28 5.59 -2.79
CA ASP A 48 7.69 6.50 -3.80
C ASP A 48 8.10 6.19 -5.24
N ASP A 49 9.31 5.66 -5.44
CA ASP A 49 9.82 5.24 -6.74
C ASP A 49 9.57 3.75 -6.97
N ILE A 50 8.72 3.46 -7.96
CA ILE A 50 8.42 2.10 -8.40
C ILE A 50 9.65 1.34 -8.89
N ASN A 51 10.70 2.03 -9.33
CA ASN A 51 11.94 1.44 -9.82
C ASN A 51 13.00 1.24 -8.72
N ASP A 52 12.71 1.52 -7.45
CA ASP A 52 13.65 1.30 -6.35
C ASP A 52 13.89 -0.20 -6.12
N SER A 53 14.90 -0.74 -6.79
CA SER A 53 15.29 -2.15 -6.75
C SER A 53 15.75 -2.66 -5.37
N ARG A 54 15.95 -1.78 -4.38
CA ARG A 54 16.26 -2.18 -3.00
C ARG A 54 15.03 -2.74 -2.28
N PHE A 55 13.86 -2.23 -2.65
CA PHE A 55 12.59 -2.50 -1.99
C PHE A 55 11.60 -3.22 -2.92
N ASN A 56 11.59 -2.87 -4.19
CA ASN A 56 10.66 -3.42 -5.16
C ASN A 56 11.27 -4.56 -5.98
N PRO A 57 10.49 -5.60 -6.27
CA PRO A 57 10.85 -6.54 -7.32
C PRO A 57 10.85 -5.80 -8.67
N PRO A 58 11.71 -6.21 -9.63
CA PRO A 58 11.64 -5.69 -10.99
C PRO A 58 10.22 -5.83 -11.56
N LEU A 59 9.73 -4.80 -12.25
CA LEU A 59 8.34 -4.72 -12.75
C LEU A 59 7.90 -5.94 -13.56
N HIS A 60 8.79 -6.52 -14.37
CA HIS A 60 8.47 -7.71 -15.16
C HIS A 60 8.17 -8.96 -14.31
N TYR A 61 8.61 -9.01 -13.05
CA TYR A 61 8.25 -10.07 -12.10
C TYR A 61 6.93 -9.79 -11.36
N CYS A 62 6.52 -8.53 -11.25
CA CYS A 62 5.31 -8.10 -10.55
C CYS A 62 4.59 -7.01 -11.35
N PRO A 63 3.95 -7.34 -12.50
CA PRO A 63 3.32 -6.35 -13.36
C PRO A 63 2.13 -5.63 -12.68
N GLY A 64 1.51 -6.25 -11.68
CA GLY A 64 0.45 -5.61 -10.89
C GLY A 64 0.94 -4.54 -9.92
N LEU A 65 2.26 -4.32 -9.80
CA LEU A 65 2.83 -3.30 -8.92
C LEU A 65 2.43 -1.89 -9.37
N GLU A 66 2.37 -1.63 -10.68
CA GLU A 66 1.94 -0.34 -11.23
C GLU A 66 0.57 0.08 -10.66
N TRP A 67 -0.37 -0.86 -10.64
CA TRP A 67 -1.70 -0.61 -10.11
C TRP A 67 -1.70 -0.35 -8.59
N ALA A 68 -0.83 -1.03 -7.82
CA ALA A 68 -0.70 -0.75 -6.38
C ALA A 68 -0.19 0.69 -6.13
N TYR A 69 0.73 1.17 -6.96
CA TYR A 69 1.21 2.57 -6.92
C TYR A 69 0.13 3.58 -7.30
N GLU A 70 -0.67 3.28 -8.31
CA GLU A 70 -1.82 4.10 -8.68
C GLU A 70 -2.83 4.20 -7.54
N GLU A 71 -3.13 3.07 -6.89
CA GLU A 71 -4.08 3.01 -5.78
C GLU A 71 -3.55 3.77 -4.56
N MET A 72 -2.27 3.63 -4.21
CA MET A 72 -1.63 4.42 -3.15
C MET A 72 -1.78 5.93 -3.41
N LYS A 73 -1.51 6.38 -4.64
CA LYS A 73 -1.64 7.79 -5.03
C LYS A 73 -3.09 8.28 -4.98
N ARG A 74 -4.06 7.42 -5.32
CA ARG A 74 -5.49 7.73 -5.20
C ARG A 74 -5.88 7.92 -3.74
N LEU A 75 -5.53 6.96 -2.88
CA LEU A 75 -5.83 7.04 -1.44
C LEU A 75 -5.18 8.25 -0.76
N GLN A 76 -3.93 8.58 -1.13
CA GLN A 76 -3.27 9.81 -0.63
C GLN A 76 -4.01 11.08 -1.04
N ARG A 77 -4.47 11.16 -2.30
CA ARG A 77 -5.26 12.29 -2.81
C ARG A 77 -6.61 12.40 -2.09
N ASP A 78 -7.28 11.28 -1.87
CA ASP A 78 -8.58 11.25 -1.21
C ASP A 78 -8.48 11.67 0.26
N ASN A 79 -7.38 11.30 0.94
CA ASN A 79 -7.08 11.77 2.30
C ASN A 79 -6.81 13.28 2.39
N LEU A 80 -6.19 13.88 1.37
CA LEU A 80 -5.99 15.34 1.28
C LEU A 80 -7.31 16.09 1.10
N SER A 81 -8.22 15.54 0.29
CA SER A 81 -9.55 16.12 0.02
C SER A 81 -10.48 16.06 1.24
N ALA A 82 -10.41 15.00 2.04
CA ALA A 82 -11.23 14.84 3.25
C ALA A 82 -10.82 15.79 4.40
N GLY A 83 -9.61 16.34 4.37
CA GLY A 83 -9.10 17.27 5.39
C GLY A 83 -9.68 18.69 5.33
N GLU A 84 -10.39 19.05 4.25
CA GLU A 84 -10.95 20.40 4.02
C GLU A 84 -12.42 20.53 4.44
N THR A 85 -12.87 19.79 5.47
CA THR A 85 -14.22 19.98 6.04
C THR A 85 -14.21 20.01 7.56
N SER A 86 -13.41 20.89 8.15
CA SER A 86 -13.68 21.32 9.53
C SER A 86 -13.11 22.69 9.84
N TYR A 87 -13.90 23.46 10.59
CA TYR A 87 -13.65 24.80 11.13
C TYR A 87 -13.75 25.99 10.19
N SER A 88 -14.98 26.39 9.89
CA SER A 88 -15.42 27.78 10.13
C SER A 88 -16.95 27.83 10.16
N SER A 89 -17.53 27.48 11.30
CA SER A 89 -18.85 27.95 11.69
C SER A 89 -18.82 28.19 13.19
N GLU A 90 -19.49 29.26 13.61
CA GLU A 90 -19.62 29.80 14.97
C GLU A 90 -18.45 30.73 15.37
N SER A 91 -18.65 32.05 15.35
CA SER A 91 -19.46 32.72 16.37
C SER A 91 -20.10 34.01 15.85
N LEU A 92 -21.34 34.23 16.30
CA LEU A 92 -22.18 35.44 16.17
C LEU A 92 -21.51 36.72 16.66
#